data_AF-A0AA51X606-F1
#
_entry.id   AF-A0AA51X606-F1
#
_cell.length_a   1.000
_cell.length_b   1.000
_cell.length_c   1.000
_cell.angle_alpha   90.00
_cell.angle_beta   90.00
_cell.angle_gamma   90.00
#
_symmetry.space_group_name_H-M   'P 1'
#
loop_
_entity.id
_entity.type
_entity.pdbx_description
1 polymer ?
#
loop_
_entity_poly.entity_id
_entity_poly.type
_entity_poly.pdbx_seq_one_letter_code
_entity_poly.pdbx_strand_id
1 'polypeptide(L)'
;MTLFLHSSEDSSFSRRLTSRSQRLSLSCIVAIAMFSLIFAKAVAADQPWRVEVNDGEAYLVEVAKGVDSQRFPITYTSPGIRFIKSFQANPNIDVLIYFSGAAGTSVIVDIEYALLIDRESGKLIADLPWRYQDSSGEKYFTQPQWSFFSDKIEVHDEQSGLRKTITW
;
A
#
# COMPACT_ATOMS: atom_id res chain seq x y z
N MET A 1 66.17 -30.09 -11.71
CA MET A 1 67.02 -30.93 -10.85
C MET A 1 66.09 -31.84 -10.07
N THR A 2 66.01 -33.10 -10.50
CA THR A 2 65.11 -34.15 -9.99
C THR A 2 65.84 -34.89 -8.88
N LEU A 3 65.18 -35.17 -7.75
CA LEU A 3 65.48 -36.26 -6.81
C LEU A 3 64.16 -36.50 -6.01
N PHE A 4 63.38 -37.59 -6.19
CA PHE A 4 63.59 -38.96 -5.68
C PHE A 4 63.95 -38.95 -4.17
N LEU A 5 63.30 -39.66 -3.24
CA LEU A 5 62.88 -41.06 -3.23
C LEU A 5 62.18 -41.34 -1.87
N HIS A 6 61.36 -42.41 -1.85
CA HIS A 6 61.18 -43.37 -0.76
C HIS A 6 60.56 -42.91 0.58
N SER A 7 59.92 -43.74 1.41
CA SER A 7 59.43 -45.14 1.37
C SER A 7 58.92 -45.44 2.80
N SER A 8 58.34 -46.63 2.96
CA SER A 8 57.96 -47.35 4.19
C SER A 8 56.76 -46.79 4.95
N GLU A 9 55.60 -47.42 4.86
CA GLU A 9 55.22 -48.75 5.38
C GLU A 9 54.83 -48.72 6.86
N ASP A 10 53.66 -49.31 7.08
CA ASP A 10 53.25 -50.12 8.21
C ASP A 10 53.41 -49.58 9.63
N SER A 11 52.27 -49.57 10.33
CA SER A 11 51.98 -50.58 11.35
C SER A 11 50.86 -50.02 12.24
N SER A 12 49.68 -50.64 12.18
CA SER A 12 49.27 -51.67 13.12
C SER A 12 48.57 -51.09 14.38
N PHE A 13 47.39 -51.64 14.60
CA PHE A 13 47.00 -52.23 15.87
C PHE A 13 46.69 -51.29 17.05
N SER A 14 45.39 -51.06 17.20
CA SER A 14 44.61 -51.47 18.38
C SER A 14 45.11 -50.96 19.74
N ARG A 15 44.47 -49.91 20.24
CA ARG A 15 44.15 -49.79 21.67
C ARG A 15 42.69 -49.38 21.86
N ARG A 16 41.86 -50.37 22.18
CA ARG A 16 40.66 -50.14 22.98
C ARG A 16 41.11 -49.66 24.34
N LEU A 17 40.69 -48.46 24.72
CA LEU A 17 40.55 -48.07 26.12
C LEU A 17 39.09 -47.74 26.36
N THR A 18 38.45 -48.67 27.03
CA THR A 18 37.22 -48.51 27.81
C THR A 18 37.40 -47.40 28.83
N SER A 19 36.45 -46.46 28.89
CA SER A 19 36.02 -45.78 30.12
C SER A 19 34.95 -44.76 29.73
N ARG A 20 33.67 -45.10 29.90
CA ARG A 20 32.84 -44.53 30.98
C ARG A 20 33.20 -43.08 31.29
N SER A 21 32.34 -42.14 30.92
CA SER A 21 31.64 -41.31 31.90
C SER A 21 30.67 -40.40 31.16
N GLN A 22 29.39 -40.58 31.49
CA GLN A 22 28.31 -39.66 31.16
C GLN A 22 28.69 -38.26 31.65
N ARG A 23 28.73 -37.26 30.76
CA ARG A 23 28.38 -35.90 31.12
C ARG A 23 27.51 -35.29 30.04
N LEU A 24 26.29 -35.00 30.47
CA LEU A 24 25.30 -34.16 29.83
C LEU A 24 25.93 -32.86 29.32
N SER A 25 25.71 -32.54 28.05
CA SER A 25 25.34 -31.18 27.65
C SER A 25 24.47 -31.24 26.39
N LEU A 26 23.28 -31.82 26.51
CA LEU A 26 22.16 -31.56 25.60
C LEU A 26 21.64 -30.12 25.88
N SER A 27 22.50 -29.15 25.65
CA SER A 27 22.26 -27.73 25.93
C SER A 27 22.84 -26.85 24.83
N CYS A 28 22.81 -27.32 23.58
CA CYS A 28 23.29 -26.50 22.46
C CYS A 28 22.60 -26.70 21.11
N ILE A 29 21.71 -27.68 20.91
CA ILE A 29 21.15 -27.94 19.56
C ILE A 29 19.66 -28.29 19.60
N VAL A 30 18.84 -27.56 20.37
CA VAL A 30 17.37 -27.52 20.14
C VAL A 30 16.75 -26.14 20.43
N ALA A 31 17.56 -25.11 20.73
CA ALA A 31 17.05 -23.76 21.08
C ALA A 31 17.35 -22.70 20.01
N ILE A 32 17.52 -23.10 18.75
CA ILE A 32 17.65 -22.18 17.59
C ILE A 32 16.80 -22.71 16.43
N ALA A 33 15.53 -23.00 16.70
CA ALA A 33 14.52 -23.25 15.67
C ALA A 33 13.10 -22.90 16.17
N MET A 34 13.00 -22.00 17.15
CA MET A 34 11.72 -21.65 17.77
C MET A 34 11.64 -20.18 18.14
N PHE A 35 12.22 -19.29 17.34
CA PHE A 35 12.04 -17.84 17.54
C PHE A 35 12.30 -17.03 16.26
N SER A 36 11.66 -17.42 15.16
CA SER A 36 11.60 -16.59 13.94
C SER A 36 10.33 -16.86 13.13
N LEU A 37 9.21 -17.13 13.81
CA LEU A 37 7.91 -16.68 13.30
C LEU A 37 7.62 -15.35 14.00
N ILE A 38 8.40 -14.32 13.66
CA ILE A 38 7.89 -12.97 13.78
C ILE A 38 6.78 -12.94 12.75
N PHE A 39 5.55 -13.10 13.24
CA PHE A 39 4.34 -12.81 12.51
C PHE A 39 4.55 -11.46 11.83
N ALA A 40 4.84 -11.47 10.53
CA ALA A 40 4.51 -10.36 9.66
C ALA A 40 2.98 -10.34 9.56
N LYS A 41 2.31 -10.02 10.67
CA LYS A 41 1.07 -9.28 10.55
C LYS A 41 1.52 -7.97 9.98
N ALA A 42 1.42 -7.84 8.65
CA ALA A 42 1.23 -6.55 8.04
C ALA A 42 0.16 -5.89 8.91
N VAL A 43 0.56 -4.88 9.69
CA VAL A 43 -0.38 -3.94 10.25
C VAL A 43 -1.05 -3.40 8.98
N ALA A 44 -2.22 -3.95 8.64
CA ALA A 44 -3.14 -3.27 7.75
C ALA A 44 -3.30 -1.92 8.44
N ALA A 45 -2.58 -0.91 7.95
CA ALA A 45 -2.70 0.43 8.45
C ALA A 45 -4.21 0.68 8.52
N ASP A 46 -4.70 1.04 9.71
CA ASP A 46 -6.12 1.29 9.98
C ASP A 46 -6.53 2.39 9.00
N GLN A 47 -7.00 2.01 7.81
CA GLN A 47 -7.29 2.96 6.76
C GLN A 47 -8.52 3.72 7.26
N PRO A 48 -8.43 5.05 7.42
CA PRO A 48 -9.51 5.83 8.03
C PRO A 48 -10.78 5.80 7.18
N TRP A 49 -10.68 5.33 5.93
CA TRP A 49 -11.76 5.23 4.96
C TRP A 49 -11.77 3.86 4.31
N ARG A 50 -12.98 3.36 4.03
CA ARG A 50 -13.22 2.17 3.21
C ARG A 50 -14.24 2.46 2.13
N VAL A 51 -14.27 1.64 1.10
CA VAL A 51 -15.36 1.68 0.10
C VAL A 51 -16.46 0.70 0.51
N GLU A 52 -17.71 1.16 0.48
CA GLU A 52 -18.90 0.32 0.56
C GLU A 52 -19.67 0.41 -0.75
N VAL A 53 -20.18 -0.74 -1.23
CA VAL A 53 -21.02 -0.82 -2.43
C VAL A 53 -22.34 -1.45 -2.04
N ASN A 54 -23.43 -0.69 -2.17
CA ASN A 54 -24.79 -1.13 -1.86
C ASN A 54 -25.69 -0.82 -3.05
N ASP A 55 -26.41 -1.83 -3.57
CA ASP A 55 -27.37 -1.68 -4.67
C ASP A 55 -26.84 -0.95 -5.92
N GLY A 56 -25.55 -1.12 -6.22
CA GLY A 56 -24.88 -0.49 -7.38
C GLY A 56 -24.36 0.93 -7.13
N GLU A 57 -24.67 1.51 -5.97
CA GLU A 57 -24.09 2.76 -5.49
C GLU A 57 -22.86 2.48 -4.66
N ALA A 58 -21.85 3.36 -4.75
CA ALA A 58 -20.65 3.24 -3.94
C ALA A 58 -20.40 4.49 -3.09
N TYR A 59 -19.78 4.26 -1.95
CA TYR A 59 -19.56 5.26 -0.92
C TYR A 59 -18.14 5.13 -0.35
N LEU A 60 -17.47 6.25 -0.12
CA LEU A 60 -16.37 6.30 0.84
C LEU A 60 -16.96 6.49 2.24
N VAL A 61 -16.66 5.54 3.12
CA VAL A 61 -17.20 5.48 4.48
C VAL A 61 -16.05 5.57 5.47
N GLU A 62 -16.16 6.50 6.41
CA GLU A 62 -15.20 6.66 7.49
C GLU A 62 -15.25 5.44 8.42
N VAL A 63 -14.11 4.86 8.74
CA VAL A 63 -13.98 3.65 9.58
C VAL A 63 -13.99 3.99 11.08
N ALA A 64 -14.47 5.18 11.44
CA ALA A 64 -14.49 5.65 12.82
C ALA A 64 -15.15 4.62 13.76
N LYS A 65 -14.49 4.36 14.91
CA LYS A 65 -14.99 3.48 15.97
C LYS A 65 -16.13 4.17 16.73
N GLY A 66 -17.32 4.26 16.13
CA GLY A 66 -18.46 5.00 16.71
C GLY A 66 -19.75 4.90 15.88
N VAL A 67 -20.83 5.51 16.39
CA VAL A 67 -22.21 5.34 15.90
C VAL A 67 -22.52 6.13 14.63
N ASP A 68 -21.73 7.17 14.31
CA ASP A 68 -21.95 8.01 13.13
C ASP A 68 -20.73 7.97 12.19
N SER A 69 -20.75 7.08 11.21
CA SER A 69 -19.76 7.07 10.13
C SER A 69 -20.16 8.06 9.04
N GLN A 70 -19.26 8.97 8.68
CA GLN A 70 -19.49 9.82 7.50
C GLN A 70 -19.48 8.96 6.24
N ARG A 71 -20.39 9.27 5.32
CA ARG A 71 -20.55 8.56 4.05
C ARG A 71 -20.61 9.58 2.93
N PHE A 72 -19.70 9.45 1.96
CA PHE A 72 -19.69 10.30 0.79
C PHE A 72 -19.94 9.47 -0.47
N PRO A 73 -20.94 9.82 -1.29
CA PRO A 73 -21.16 9.12 -2.55
C PRO A 73 -19.95 9.34 -3.47
N ILE A 74 -19.58 8.31 -4.22
CA ILE A 74 -18.59 8.42 -5.29
C ILE A 74 -19.29 8.26 -6.63
N THR A 75 -18.99 9.16 -7.56
CA THR A 75 -19.72 9.28 -8.83
C THR A 75 -19.43 8.09 -9.76
N TYR A 76 -18.23 7.54 -9.69
CA TYR A 76 -17.75 6.51 -10.62
C TYR A 76 -17.54 5.19 -9.90
N THR A 77 -18.26 4.15 -10.35
CA THR A 77 -18.18 2.81 -9.78
C THR A 77 -17.63 1.83 -10.81
N SER A 78 -16.61 1.08 -10.42
CA SER A 78 -16.06 -0.01 -11.23
C SER A 78 -15.43 -1.09 -10.34
N PRO A 79 -15.15 -2.28 -10.88
CA PRO A 79 -14.43 -3.31 -10.14
C PRO A 79 -13.08 -2.80 -9.62
N GLY A 80 -12.79 -3.07 -8.35
CA GLY A 80 -11.52 -2.71 -7.72
C GLY A 80 -11.44 -1.29 -7.15
N ILE A 81 -12.58 -0.58 -7.09
CA ILE A 81 -12.71 0.70 -6.40
C ILE A 81 -12.18 0.60 -4.96
N ARG A 82 -11.32 1.55 -4.57
CA ARG A 82 -10.66 1.53 -3.27
C ARG A 82 -10.21 2.91 -2.85
N PHE A 83 -10.22 3.15 -1.55
CA PHE A 83 -9.57 4.31 -0.96
C PHE A 83 -8.04 4.23 -1.16
N ILE A 84 -7.42 5.37 -1.45
CA ILE A 84 -5.98 5.47 -1.66
C ILE A 84 -5.33 6.22 -0.50
N LYS A 85 -5.76 7.46 -0.26
CA LYS A 85 -5.21 8.33 0.78
C LYS A 85 -6.12 9.51 1.04
N SER A 86 -5.91 10.18 2.17
CA SER A 86 -6.53 11.47 2.47
C SER A 86 -5.47 12.45 2.96
N PHE A 87 -5.74 13.74 2.79
CA PHE A 87 -4.93 14.82 3.34
C PHE A 87 -5.77 16.09 3.48
N GLN A 88 -5.30 17.01 4.31
CA GLN A 88 -5.92 18.31 4.45
C GLN A 88 -5.29 19.29 3.45
N ALA A 89 -6.10 19.88 2.57
CA ALA A 89 -5.62 20.88 1.60
C ALA A 89 -5.43 22.26 2.26
N ASN A 90 -6.33 22.63 3.17
CA ASN A 90 -6.28 23.87 3.96
C ASN A 90 -7.13 23.70 5.25
N PRO A 91 -7.21 24.69 6.16
CA PRO A 91 -7.98 24.59 7.41
C PRO A 91 -9.44 24.13 7.26
N ASN A 92 -10.07 24.39 6.11
CA ASN A 92 -11.49 24.16 5.87
C ASN A 92 -11.76 22.97 4.95
N ILE A 93 -10.76 22.43 4.25
CA ILE A 93 -10.95 21.44 3.18
C ILE A 93 -10.12 20.19 3.41
N ASP A 94 -10.81 19.06 3.54
CA ASP A 94 -10.21 17.73 3.50
C ASP A 94 -10.36 17.12 2.09
N VAL A 95 -9.33 16.40 1.65
CA VAL A 95 -9.25 15.76 0.33
C VAL A 95 -9.11 14.26 0.52
N LEU A 96 -10.00 13.48 -0.09
CA LEU A 96 -9.97 12.02 -0.10
C LEU A 96 -9.76 11.53 -1.52
N ILE A 97 -8.71 10.76 -1.73
CA ILE A 97 -8.38 10.18 -3.03
C ILE A 97 -8.82 8.72 -3.06
N TYR A 98 -9.54 8.34 -4.11
CA TYR A 98 -9.92 6.96 -4.39
C TYR A 98 -9.59 6.58 -5.83
N PHE A 99 -9.27 5.31 -6.03
CA PHE A 99 -9.19 4.71 -7.37
C PHE A 99 -10.60 4.40 -7.83
N SER A 100 -11.04 4.99 -8.93
CA SER A 100 -12.39 4.83 -9.46
C SER A 100 -12.50 3.69 -10.46
N GLY A 101 -11.39 3.22 -11.03
CA GLY A 101 -11.38 2.19 -12.04
C GLY A 101 -10.29 2.33 -13.08
N ALA A 102 -10.32 1.42 -14.05
CA ALA A 102 -9.47 1.48 -15.23
C ALA A 102 -10.33 1.59 -16.50
N ALA A 103 -9.86 2.37 -17.48
CA ALA A 103 -10.53 2.55 -18.76
C ALA A 103 -9.54 2.50 -19.93
N GLY A 104 -10.05 2.24 -21.14
CA GLY A 104 -9.27 2.19 -22.38
C GLY A 104 -9.29 0.82 -23.06
N THR A 105 -8.91 0.80 -24.34
CA THR A 105 -8.90 -0.41 -25.17
C THR A 105 -7.49 -0.78 -25.62
N SER A 106 -6.73 0.20 -26.11
CA SER A 106 -5.33 0.00 -26.54
C SER A 106 -4.32 0.24 -25.42
N VAL A 107 -4.61 1.18 -24.53
CA VAL A 107 -3.83 1.46 -23.32
C VAL A 107 -4.83 1.50 -22.17
N ILE A 108 -4.60 0.66 -21.16
CA ILE A 108 -5.41 0.65 -19.94
C ILE A 108 -4.88 1.74 -19.01
N VAL A 109 -5.79 2.60 -18.57
CA VAL A 109 -5.51 3.77 -17.74
C VAL A 109 -6.27 3.64 -16.44
N ASP A 110 -5.53 3.55 -15.34
CA ASP A 110 -6.03 3.69 -13.99
C ASP A 110 -6.41 5.14 -13.72
N ILE A 111 -7.60 5.34 -13.17
CA ILE A 111 -8.17 6.65 -12.89
C ILE A 111 -8.38 6.80 -11.39
N GLU A 112 -7.88 7.91 -10.86
CA GLU A 112 -8.11 8.32 -9.48
C GLU A 112 -8.91 9.61 -9.45
N TYR A 113 -9.82 9.70 -8.49
CA TYR A 113 -10.64 10.88 -8.21
C TYR A 113 -10.38 11.40 -6.81
N ALA A 114 -10.66 12.69 -6.61
CA ALA A 114 -10.57 13.40 -5.36
C ALA A 114 -11.96 13.90 -4.94
N LEU A 115 -12.40 13.47 -3.75
CA LEU A 115 -13.50 14.12 -3.05
C LEU A 115 -12.96 15.31 -2.25
N LEU A 116 -13.61 16.46 -2.38
CA LEU A 116 -13.38 17.64 -1.57
C LEU A 116 -14.49 17.77 -0.55
N ILE A 117 -14.13 17.78 0.72
CA ILE A 117 -15.08 17.80 1.83
C ILE A 117 -14.87 19.08 2.62
N ASP A 118 -15.97 19.80 2.86
CA ASP A 118 -15.99 20.92 3.79
C ASP A 118 -15.89 20.38 5.21
N ARG A 119 -14.85 20.77 5.94
CA ARG A 119 -14.54 20.22 7.26
C ARG A 119 -15.50 20.69 8.35
N GLU A 120 -16.05 21.89 8.22
CA GLU A 120 -16.97 22.46 9.21
C GLU A 120 -18.36 21.81 9.09
N SER A 121 -18.91 21.77 7.89
CA SER A 121 -20.24 21.24 7.63
C SER A 121 -20.28 19.73 7.34
N GLY A 122 -19.12 19.11 7.10
CA GLY A 122 -19.01 17.70 6.71
C GLY A 122 -19.64 17.40 5.35
N LYS A 123 -19.80 18.40 4.47
CA LYS A 123 -20.48 18.24 3.18
C LYS A 123 -19.50 17.98 2.05
N LEU A 124 -19.90 17.12 1.12
CA LEU A 124 -19.20 16.96 -0.16
C LEU A 124 -19.35 18.24 -0.99
N ILE A 125 -18.21 18.84 -1.34
CA ILE A 125 -18.14 20.02 -2.21
C ILE A 125 -18.04 19.57 -3.67
N ALA A 126 -17.17 18.59 -3.96
CA ALA A 126 -16.89 18.15 -5.32
C ALA A 126 -16.24 16.76 -5.37
N ASP A 127 -16.41 16.08 -6.50
CA ASP A 127 -15.78 14.81 -6.87
C ASP A 127 -15.13 15.01 -8.24
N LEU A 128 -13.79 15.13 -8.30
CA LEU A 128 -13.06 15.60 -9.47
C LEU A 128 -11.87 14.69 -9.82
N PRO A 129 -11.47 14.59 -11.11
CA PRO A 129 -10.30 13.82 -11.51
C PRO A 129 -9.03 14.28 -10.79
N TRP A 130 -8.33 13.32 -10.19
CA TRP A 130 -7.07 13.56 -9.48
C TRP A 130 -5.86 13.20 -10.34
N ARG A 131 -5.89 12.01 -10.94
CA ARG A 131 -4.73 11.44 -11.65
C ARG A 131 -5.15 10.39 -12.67
N TYR A 132 -4.40 10.35 -13.76
CA TYR A 132 -4.45 9.27 -14.75
C TYR A 132 -3.10 8.55 -14.78
N GLN A 133 -3.11 7.23 -14.66
CA GLN A 133 -1.89 6.43 -14.66
C GLN A 133 -2.05 5.25 -15.62
N ASP A 134 -1.16 5.11 -16.59
CA ASP A 134 -1.11 3.89 -17.39
C ASP A 134 -0.32 2.79 -16.65
N SER A 135 -0.44 1.55 -17.11
CA SER A 135 0.31 0.43 -16.54
C SER A 135 1.82 0.49 -16.81
N SER A 136 2.26 1.25 -17.82
CA SER A 136 3.66 1.46 -18.18
C SER A 136 4.37 2.56 -17.37
N GLY A 137 3.64 3.41 -16.64
CA GLY A 137 4.17 4.60 -15.97
C GLY A 137 4.53 5.75 -16.92
N GLU A 138 4.17 5.67 -18.21
CA GLU A 138 4.42 6.71 -19.20
C GLU A 138 3.25 7.70 -19.24
N LYS A 139 3.56 9.01 -19.31
CA LYS A 139 2.55 10.06 -19.34
C LYS A 139 1.98 10.23 -20.75
N TYR A 140 1.20 9.26 -21.22
CA TYR A 140 0.43 9.38 -22.48
C TYR A 140 -0.71 10.40 -22.38
N PHE A 141 -1.11 10.75 -21.15
CA PHE A 141 -2.30 11.52 -20.85
C PHE A 141 -1.93 12.82 -20.14
N THR A 142 -2.53 13.94 -20.59
CA THR A 142 -2.46 15.19 -19.84
C THR A 142 -3.09 14.97 -18.47
N GLN A 143 -2.37 15.34 -17.41
CA GLN A 143 -2.84 15.15 -16.05
C GLN A 143 -3.76 16.29 -15.62
N PRO A 144 -4.77 16.03 -14.77
CA PRO A 144 -5.48 17.08 -14.07
C PRO A 144 -4.51 17.98 -13.30
N GLN A 145 -4.65 19.28 -13.49
CA GLN A 145 -3.84 20.30 -12.84
C GLN A 145 -4.61 20.86 -11.66
N TRP A 146 -4.02 20.75 -10.47
CA TRP A 146 -4.60 21.22 -9.23
C TRP A 146 -3.75 22.37 -8.66
N SER A 147 -4.38 23.50 -8.39
CA SER A 147 -3.77 24.64 -7.71
C SER A 147 -4.54 24.94 -6.43
N PHE A 148 -3.80 24.94 -5.32
CA PHE A 148 -4.34 25.19 -3.99
C PHE A 148 -3.90 26.58 -3.53
N PHE A 149 -4.86 27.45 -3.25
CA PHE A 149 -4.65 28.79 -2.72
C PHE A 149 -5.30 28.91 -1.33
N SER A 150 -5.07 30.03 -0.66
CA SER A 150 -5.63 30.29 0.68
C SER A 150 -7.16 30.39 0.70
N ASP A 151 -7.76 30.84 -0.40
CA ASP A 151 -9.17 31.19 -0.56
C ASP A 151 -9.89 30.38 -1.66
N LYS A 152 -9.14 29.60 -2.44
CA LYS A 152 -9.70 28.80 -3.54
C LYS A 152 -8.89 27.57 -3.91
N ILE A 153 -9.56 26.62 -4.56
CA ILE A 153 -8.96 25.53 -5.31
C ILE A 153 -9.34 25.70 -6.79
N GLU A 154 -8.36 25.54 -7.66
CA GLU A 154 -8.56 25.51 -9.11
C GLU A 154 -8.15 24.15 -9.66
N VAL A 155 -9.05 23.57 -10.46
CA VAL A 155 -8.85 22.30 -11.15
C VAL A 155 -9.06 22.50 -12.64
N HIS A 156 -8.05 22.15 -13.41
CA HIS A 156 -8.11 22.14 -14.88
C HIS A 156 -7.70 20.77 -15.39
N ASP A 157 -8.60 20.09 -16.08
CA ASP A 157 -8.30 18.84 -16.75
C ASP A 157 -8.61 18.99 -18.24
N GLU A 158 -7.53 19.06 -19.04
CA GLU A 158 -7.64 19.18 -20.49
C GLU A 158 -8.25 17.95 -21.15
N GLN A 159 -8.13 16.77 -20.54
CA GLN A 159 -8.61 15.52 -21.13
C GLN A 159 -10.14 15.47 -21.17
N SER A 160 -10.81 15.94 -20.12
CA SER A 160 -12.28 16.09 -20.10
C SER A 160 -12.77 17.48 -20.49
N GLY A 161 -11.87 18.46 -20.62
CA GLY A 161 -12.21 19.87 -20.79
C GLY A 161 -12.74 20.54 -19.52
N LEU A 162 -12.61 19.88 -18.36
CA LEU A 162 -13.06 20.39 -17.07
C LEU A 162 -12.25 21.61 -16.64
N ARG A 163 -12.96 22.67 -16.25
CA ARG A 163 -12.43 23.83 -15.52
C ARG A 163 -13.31 24.11 -14.32
N LYS A 164 -12.74 24.03 -13.12
CA LYS A 164 -13.48 24.23 -11.87
C LYS A 164 -12.70 25.15 -10.93
N THR A 165 -13.40 26.12 -10.37
CA THR A 165 -12.92 26.94 -9.26
C THR A 165 -13.88 26.75 -8.09
N ILE A 166 -13.31 26.51 -6.91
CA ILE A 166 -14.02 26.32 -5.64
C ILE A 166 -13.50 27.37 -4.70
N THR A 167 -14.38 28.22 -4.19
CA THR A 167 -14.06 29.35 -3.30
C THR A 167 -14.80 29.18 -1.97
N TRP A 168 -14.24 29.73 -0.90
CA TRP A 168 -14.85 29.78 0.42
C TRP A 168 -14.66 31.14 1.08
#